data_AF-A0A0M0J5N9-F1
#
_entry.id   AF-A0A0M0J5N9-F1
#
_cell.length_a   1.000
_cell.length_b   1.000
_cell.length_c   1.000
_cell.angle_alpha   90.00
_cell.angle_beta   90.00
_cell.angle_gamma   90.00
#
_symmetry.space_group_name_H-M   'P 1'
#
loop_
_entity.id
_entity.type
_entity.pdbx_description
1 polymer ?
#
loop_
_entity_poly.entity_id
_entity_poly.type
_entity_poly.pdbx_seq_one_letter_code
_entity_poly.pdbx_strand_id
1 'polypeptide(L)'
;MWHAVGSVMVPALVDSRLDAGDLDGACTLAEAMVSAAPLCVPPLHTLTKLTRAFGKARCMPGVYACLEAQLAGGLEADAESLQVLVDALVRSARFVKGGVSMDTLPREPIPEVAFIGRSNVGKSSLVNMVLGRRAIAYTSKTPGKTQQYNYFILNEPAAGQRAAVGTFHVVDMPGLGYAKVPGAERRKWLTFLGQYAAARPQLRLLVHLVDGQVGPMEVDLAIMRMVKEAHARAGSAAGASVASNADESGIAAEVIEAVRAVEASGATGGGAGCPWRYAIVLTKADKGGLMAVKRSRIAVERALEEIGWLEPADIVMTSSKAKTGRHEMWRLLRPVILS
;
A
#
# COMPACT_ATOMS: atom_id res chain seq x y z
N MET A 1 -13.11 -35.15 -18.39
CA MET A 1 -12.60 -34.80 -19.74
C MET A 1 -13.01 -33.38 -20.15
N TRP A 2 -14.29 -32.99 -20.04
CA TRP A 2 -14.75 -31.61 -20.32
C TRP A 2 -14.05 -30.51 -19.49
N HIS A 3 -13.78 -30.75 -18.20
CA HIS A 3 -13.04 -29.80 -17.35
C HIS A 3 -11.56 -29.65 -17.72
N ALA A 4 -10.95 -30.58 -18.46
CA ALA A 4 -9.57 -30.42 -18.92
C ALA A 4 -9.49 -29.64 -20.25
N VAL A 5 -10.58 -29.65 -21.03
CA VAL A 5 -10.66 -28.91 -22.30
C VAL A 5 -10.89 -27.42 -22.05
N GLY A 6 -11.69 -27.06 -21.04
CA GLY A 6 -11.97 -25.67 -20.68
C GLY A 6 -10.74 -24.87 -20.22
N SER A 7 -9.85 -25.48 -19.42
CA SER A 7 -8.63 -24.82 -18.88
C SER A 7 -7.57 -24.55 -19.95
N VAL A 8 -7.69 -25.17 -21.13
CA VAL A 8 -6.76 -25.02 -22.25
C VAL A 8 -7.38 -24.23 -23.39
N MET A 9 -8.66 -24.47 -23.71
CA MET A 9 -9.32 -23.88 -24.86
C MET A 9 -9.63 -22.39 -24.67
N VAL A 10 -10.14 -21.97 -23.50
CA VAL A 10 -10.47 -20.56 -23.26
C VAL A 10 -9.21 -19.68 -23.31
N PRO A 11 -8.09 -20.02 -22.64
CA PRO A 11 -6.85 -19.26 -22.77
C PRO A 11 -6.31 -19.17 -24.20
N ALA A 12 -6.40 -20.26 -24.98
CA ALA A 12 -5.96 -20.24 -26.37
C ALA A 12 -6.82 -19.32 -27.24
N LEU A 13 -8.14 -19.26 -27.00
CA LEU A 13 -9.03 -18.34 -27.67
C LEU A 13 -8.73 -16.88 -27.29
N VAL A 14 -8.44 -16.60 -26.01
CA VAL A 14 -8.01 -15.27 -25.57
C VAL A 14 -6.74 -14.83 -26.32
N ASP A 15 -5.72 -15.69 -26.37
CA ASP A 15 -4.45 -15.42 -27.06
C ASP A 15 -4.70 -15.13 -28.56
N SER A 16 -5.54 -15.94 -29.22
CA SER A 16 -5.92 -15.74 -30.62
C SER A 16 -6.64 -14.40 -30.87
N ARG A 17 -7.50 -13.95 -29.96
CA ARG A 17 -8.18 -12.66 -30.07
C ARG A 17 -7.22 -11.49 -29.86
N LEU A 18 -6.30 -11.61 -28.91
CA LEU A 18 -5.23 -10.63 -28.70
C LEU A 18 -4.34 -10.49 -29.94
N ASP A 19 -3.95 -11.61 -30.56
CA ASP A 19 -3.15 -11.60 -31.79
C ASP A 19 -3.90 -10.97 -32.97
N ALA A 20 -5.23 -11.11 -33.01
CA ALA A 20 -6.09 -10.46 -33.99
C ALA A 20 -6.38 -8.97 -33.69
N GLY A 21 -5.94 -8.44 -32.54
CA GLY A 21 -6.24 -7.08 -32.09
C GLY A 21 -7.67 -6.88 -31.57
N ASP A 22 -8.45 -7.95 -31.39
CA ASP A 22 -9.81 -7.93 -30.84
C ASP A 22 -9.75 -7.90 -29.30
N LEU A 23 -9.52 -6.71 -28.75
CA LEU A 23 -9.38 -6.52 -27.30
C LEU A 23 -10.68 -6.78 -26.54
N ASP A 24 -11.82 -6.37 -27.09
CA ASP A 24 -13.13 -6.54 -26.44
C ASP A 24 -13.50 -8.03 -26.38
N GLY A 25 -13.29 -8.77 -27.48
CA GLY A 25 -13.48 -10.21 -27.52
C GLY A 25 -12.51 -10.95 -26.60
N ALA A 26 -11.24 -10.53 -26.55
CA ALA A 26 -10.26 -11.10 -25.62
C ALA A 26 -10.64 -10.88 -24.15
N CYS A 27 -11.05 -9.65 -23.79
CA CYS A 27 -11.39 -9.30 -22.41
C CYS A 27 -12.71 -9.99 -21.98
N THR A 28 -13.70 -10.14 -22.89
CA THR A 28 -14.92 -10.94 -22.65
C THR A 28 -14.61 -12.41 -22.36
N LEU A 29 -13.71 -13.03 -23.15
CA LEU A 29 -13.30 -14.42 -22.92
C LEU A 29 -12.51 -14.59 -21.61
N ALA A 30 -11.70 -13.61 -21.24
CA ALA A 30 -10.98 -13.62 -19.97
C ALA A 30 -11.94 -13.52 -18.77
N GLU A 31 -13.00 -12.71 -18.86
CA GLU A 31 -14.04 -12.65 -17.82
C GLU A 31 -14.78 -13.99 -17.67
N ALA A 32 -15.01 -14.71 -18.77
CA ALA A 32 -15.58 -16.06 -18.71
C ALA A 32 -14.66 -17.04 -17.94
N MET A 33 -13.34 -16.83 -17.95
CA MET A 33 -12.41 -17.62 -17.14
C MET A 33 -12.62 -17.39 -15.63
N VAL A 34 -12.98 -16.18 -15.21
CA VAL A 34 -13.27 -15.88 -13.80
C VAL A 34 -14.44 -16.71 -13.31
N SER A 35 -15.52 -16.75 -14.09
CA SER A 35 -16.73 -17.53 -13.76
C SER A 35 -16.46 -19.04 -13.74
N ALA A 36 -15.56 -19.52 -14.59
CA ALA A 36 -15.20 -20.93 -14.69
C ALA A 36 -14.13 -21.39 -13.67
N ALA A 37 -13.35 -20.45 -13.12
CA ALA A 37 -12.20 -20.73 -12.27
C ALA A 37 -12.47 -21.65 -11.06
N PRO A 38 -13.63 -21.57 -10.36
CA PRO A 38 -13.94 -22.49 -9.26
C PRO A 38 -14.01 -23.97 -9.68
N LEU A 39 -14.28 -24.24 -10.95
CA LEU A 39 -14.38 -25.60 -11.51
C LEU A 39 -13.14 -25.98 -12.31
N CYS A 40 -12.47 -24.99 -12.91
CA CYS A 40 -11.47 -25.20 -13.95
C CYS A 40 -10.60 -23.94 -14.11
N VAL A 41 -9.61 -23.78 -13.23
CA VAL A 41 -8.64 -22.67 -13.35
C VAL A 41 -7.53 -23.02 -14.34
N PRO A 42 -7.17 -22.13 -15.29
CA PRO A 42 -5.98 -22.32 -16.11
C PRO A 42 -4.71 -22.38 -15.26
N PRO A 43 -3.66 -23.13 -15.69
CA PRO A 43 -2.38 -23.15 -14.98
C PRO A 43 -1.81 -21.74 -14.76
N LEU A 44 -1.11 -21.55 -13.63
CA LEU A 44 -0.54 -20.24 -13.28
C LEU A 44 0.32 -19.64 -14.40
N HIS A 45 1.18 -20.45 -15.03
CA HIS A 45 2.03 -19.98 -16.14
C HIS A 45 1.20 -19.43 -17.32
N THR A 46 -0.01 -19.96 -17.57
CA THR A 46 -0.92 -19.53 -18.64
C THR A 46 -1.53 -18.18 -18.27
N LEU A 47 -2.02 -18.04 -17.04
CA LEU A 47 -2.54 -16.77 -16.54
C LEU A 47 -1.45 -15.68 -16.56
N THR A 48 -0.21 -16.03 -16.21
CA THR A 48 0.94 -15.12 -16.26
C THR A 48 1.28 -14.70 -17.69
N LYS A 49 1.20 -15.62 -18.66
CA LYS A 49 1.35 -15.30 -20.09
C LYS A 49 0.28 -14.31 -20.55
N LEU A 50 -1.00 -14.60 -20.27
CA LEU A 50 -2.12 -13.75 -20.66
C LEU A 50 -2.06 -12.37 -19.99
N THR A 51 -1.75 -12.31 -18.70
CA THR A 51 -1.52 -11.06 -17.96
C THR A 51 -0.46 -10.20 -18.66
N ARG A 52 0.65 -10.82 -19.08
CA ARG A 52 1.72 -10.14 -19.82
C ARG A 52 1.22 -9.63 -21.18
N ALA A 53 0.42 -10.42 -21.89
CA ALA A 53 -0.14 -10.05 -23.18
C ALA A 53 -1.14 -8.88 -23.07
N PHE A 54 -2.11 -8.96 -22.15
CA PHE A 54 -3.04 -7.86 -21.85
C PHE A 54 -2.31 -6.59 -21.39
N GLY A 55 -1.30 -6.73 -20.54
CA GLY A 55 -0.45 -5.62 -20.10
C GLY A 55 0.26 -4.92 -21.27
N LYS A 56 0.80 -5.67 -22.25
CA LYS A 56 1.37 -5.11 -23.48
C LYS A 56 0.31 -4.40 -24.32
N ALA A 57 -0.86 -5.02 -24.47
CA ALA A 57 -1.98 -4.50 -25.25
C ALA A 57 -2.70 -3.30 -24.61
N ARG A 58 -2.43 -2.99 -23.34
CA ARG A 58 -3.13 -1.95 -22.58
C ARG A 58 -4.59 -2.25 -22.22
N CYS A 59 -5.08 -3.50 -22.31
CA CYS A 59 -6.41 -3.87 -21.77
C CYS A 59 -6.28 -4.21 -20.27
N MET A 60 -6.55 -3.24 -19.39
CA MET A 60 -6.61 -3.47 -17.95
C MET A 60 -7.72 -4.44 -17.53
N PRO A 61 -8.95 -4.38 -18.11
CA PRO A 61 -9.98 -5.38 -17.82
C PRO A 61 -9.47 -6.82 -17.97
N GLY A 62 -8.72 -7.13 -19.03
CA GLY A 62 -8.12 -8.46 -19.22
C GLY A 62 -7.04 -8.81 -18.18
N VAL A 63 -6.23 -7.83 -17.74
CA VAL A 63 -5.27 -8.03 -16.63
C VAL A 63 -6.02 -8.38 -15.34
N TYR A 64 -7.11 -7.65 -15.02
CA TYR A 64 -7.92 -7.92 -13.83
C TYR A 64 -8.63 -9.26 -13.93
N ALA A 65 -9.18 -9.62 -15.09
CA ALA A 65 -9.82 -10.93 -15.28
C ALA A 65 -8.85 -12.11 -15.08
N CYS A 66 -7.60 -11.99 -15.55
CA CYS A 66 -6.57 -13.01 -15.27
C CYS A 66 -6.28 -13.13 -13.77
N LEU A 67 -6.20 -12.00 -13.06
CA LEU A 67 -5.97 -11.94 -11.62
C LEU A 67 -7.15 -12.51 -10.83
N GLU A 68 -8.39 -12.15 -11.19
CA GLU A 68 -9.59 -12.67 -10.57
C GLU A 68 -9.75 -14.18 -10.79
N ALA A 69 -9.48 -14.67 -12.01
CA ALA A 69 -9.49 -16.10 -12.30
C ALA A 69 -8.43 -16.85 -11.46
N GLN A 70 -7.25 -16.26 -11.29
CA GLN A 70 -6.21 -16.81 -10.42
C GLN A 70 -6.70 -16.93 -8.97
N LEU A 71 -7.31 -15.86 -8.43
CA LEU A 71 -7.82 -15.81 -7.06
C LEU A 71 -8.99 -16.77 -6.85
N ALA A 72 -9.95 -16.80 -7.78
CA ALA A 72 -11.11 -17.68 -7.74
C ALA A 72 -10.72 -19.17 -7.83
N GLY A 73 -9.64 -19.48 -8.54
CA GLY A 73 -9.07 -20.82 -8.60
C GLY A 73 -8.15 -21.18 -7.42
N GLY A 74 -7.96 -20.30 -6.44
CA GLY A 74 -7.10 -20.55 -5.28
C GLY A 74 -5.60 -20.69 -5.62
N LEU A 75 -5.16 -20.15 -6.76
CA LEU A 75 -3.76 -20.23 -7.18
C LEU A 75 -2.91 -19.16 -6.48
N GLU A 76 -1.90 -19.58 -5.75
CA GLU A 76 -0.87 -18.66 -5.25
C GLU A 76 0.04 -18.21 -6.40
N ALA A 77 0.26 -16.90 -6.54
CA ALA A 77 1.20 -16.38 -7.52
C ALA A 77 2.64 -16.53 -7.02
N ASP A 78 3.51 -17.05 -7.88
CA ASP A 78 4.95 -17.01 -7.68
C ASP A 78 5.53 -15.60 -7.91
N ALA A 79 6.81 -15.43 -7.57
CA ALA A 79 7.47 -14.13 -7.68
C ALA A 79 7.50 -13.58 -9.12
N GLU A 80 7.57 -14.43 -10.15
CA GLU A 80 7.54 -13.99 -11.55
C GLU A 80 6.15 -13.46 -11.92
N SER A 81 5.10 -14.20 -11.58
CA SER A 81 3.71 -13.85 -11.85
C SER A 81 3.34 -12.53 -11.16
N LEU A 82 3.76 -12.38 -9.90
CA LEU A 82 3.63 -11.13 -9.15
C LEU A 82 4.37 -9.98 -9.84
N GLN A 83 5.57 -10.22 -10.37
CA GLN A 83 6.35 -9.20 -11.07
C GLN A 83 5.64 -8.75 -12.37
N VAL A 84 5.11 -9.69 -13.15
CA VAL A 84 4.32 -9.40 -14.35
C VAL A 84 3.08 -8.57 -14.02
N LEU A 85 2.37 -8.93 -12.96
CA LEU A 85 1.20 -8.19 -12.49
C LEU A 85 1.56 -6.74 -12.13
N VAL A 86 2.63 -6.52 -11.37
CA VAL A 86 3.07 -5.16 -11.01
C VAL A 86 3.39 -4.31 -12.24
N ASP A 87 4.08 -4.89 -13.24
CA ASP A 87 4.45 -4.15 -14.45
C ASP A 87 3.24 -3.90 -15.37
N ALA A 88 2.23 -4.76 -15.34
CA ALA A 88 0.98 -4.57 -16.08
C ALA A 88 0.05 -3.56 -15.39
N LEU A 89 0.01 -3.54 -14.06
CA LEU A 89 -0.97 -2.80 -13.26
C LEU A 89 -0.76 -1.29 -13.24
N VAL A 90 0.48 -0.80 -13.21
CA VAL A 90 0.74 0.65 -13.11
C VAL A 90 0.99 1.26 -14.49
N ARG A 91 -0.04 1.84 -15.10
CA ARG A 91 0.00 2.46 -16.45
C ARG A 91 0.36 3.93 -16.38
N SER A 92 -0.33 4.66 -15.51
CA SER A 92 -0.15 6.08 -15.29
C SER A 92 0.10 6.35 -13.82
N ALA A 93 0.91 7.38 -13.57
CA ALA A 93 1.15 7.92 -12.26
C ALA A 93 1.36 9.42 -12.44
N ARG A 94 0.57 10.23 -11.73
CA ARG A 94 0.58 11.69 -11.85
C ARG A 94 0.55 12.31 -10.47
N PHE A 95 1.36 13.36 -10.27
CA PHE A 95 1.27 14.17 -9.06
C PHE A 95 -0.03 14.98 -9.08
N VAL A 96 -0.80 14.88 -7.99
CA VAL A 96 -2.06 15.59 -7.82
C VAL A 96 -1.79 16.91 -7.10
N LYS A 97 -1.27 16.85 -5.87
CA LYS A 97 -1.01 18.00 -5.01
C LYS A 97 -0.21 17.64 -3.77
N GLY A 98 0.37 18.66 -3.14
CA GLY A 98 0.83 18.60 -1.76
C GLY A 98 -0.28 19.02 -0.80
N GLY A 99 -0.68 18.15 0.11
CA GLY A 99 -1.58 18.48 1.21
C GLY A 99 -0.83 19.07 2.40
N VAL A 100 -1.49 19.97 3.15
CA VAL A 100 -0.96 20.55 4.40
C VAL A 100 -1.94 20.45 5.56
N SER A 101 -3.24 20.25 5.29
CA SER A 101 -4.31 20.00 6.26
C SER A 101 -5.41 19.11 5.68
N MET A 102 -6.23 18.48 6.53
CA MET A 102 -7.31 17.57 6.11
C MET A 102 -8.26 18.22 5.09
N ASP A 103 -8.56 19.51 5.27
CA ASP A 103 -9.44 20.28 4.37
C ASP A 103 -8.87 20.46 2.97
N THR A 104 -7.54 20.44 2.86
CA THR A 104 -6.82 20.57 1.60
C THR A 104 -6.65 19.25 0.89
N LEU A 105 -7.21 18.13 1.35
CA LEU A 105 -7.04 16.84 0.67
C LEU A 105 -8.01 16.67 -0.51
N PRO A 106 -7.68 15.86 -1.52
CA PRO A 106 -8.65 15.39 -2.51
C PRO A 106 -9.90 14.84 -1.81
N ARG A 107 -11.09 15.03 -2.38
CA ARG A 107 -12.36 14.56 -1.78
C ARG A 107 -13.00 13.42 -2.57
N GLU A 108 -12.44 13.11 -3.72
CA GLU A 108 -12.83 12.02 -4.59
C GLU A 108 -12.83 10.70 -3.78
N PRO A 109 -13.83 9.82 -3.99
CA PRO A 109 -13.93 8.54 -3.29
C PRO A 109 -12.97 7.50 -3.90
N ILE A 110 -11.69 7.86 -4.01
CA ILE A 110 -10.64 7.03 -4.60
C ILE A 110 -9.82 6.40 -3.46
N PRO A 111 -9.64 5.07 -3.43
CA PRO A 111 -8.90 4.40 -2.37
C PRO A 111 -7.46 4.92 -2.21
N GLU A 112 -6.94 4.97 -0.99
CA GLU A 112 -5.61 5.52 -0.70
C GLU A 112 -4.70 4.52 0.00
N VAL A 113 -3.43 4.52 -0.44
CA VAL A 113 -2.31 3.86 0.21
C VAL A 113 -1.35 4.92 0.73
N ALA A 114 -1.23 5.02 2.04
CA ALA A 114 -0.33 5.98 2.67
C ALA A 114 1.00 5.34 3.08
N PHE A 115 2.10 6.02 2.81
CA PHE A 115 3.44 5.60 3.18
C PHE A 115 3.99 6.53 4.26
N ILE A 116 4.38 5.95 5.40
CA ILE A 116 4.97 6.65 6.54
C ILE A 116 6.31 6.01 6.92
N GLY A 117 7.08 6.73 7.74
CA GLY A 117 8.32 6.22 8.31
C GLY A 117 9.35 7.33 8.50
N ARG A 118 10.50 6.94 9.05
CA ARG A 118 11.57 7.90 9.32
C ARG A 118 12.13 8.57 8.08
N SER A 119 12.67 9.77 8.26
CA SER A 119 13.48 10.39 7.21
C SER A 119 14.64 9.48 6.81
N ASN A 120 14.91 9.35 5.51
CA ASN A 120 15.95 8.48 4.93
C ASN A 120 15.80 6.95 5.18
N VAL A 121 14.62 6.47 5.60
CA VAL A 121 14.35 5.03 5.67
C VAL A 121 14.25 4.38 4.28
N GLY A 122 13.98 5.18 3.23
CA GLY A 122 13.84 4.71 1.85
C GLY A 122 12.44 4.81 1.29
N LYS A 123 11.55 5.56 1.94
CA LYS A 123 10.16 5.81 1.55
C LYS A 123 9.96 6.25 0.11
N SER A 124 10.53 7.38 -0.30
CA SER A 124 10.36 7.85 -1.68
C SER A 124 11.02 6.92 -2.70
N SER A 125 12.04 6.14 -2.31
CA SER A 125 12.61 5.08 -3.15
C SER A 125 11.67 3.89 -3.31
N LEU A 126 10.98 3.49 -2.24
CA LEU A 126 9.97 2.43 -2.28
C LEU A 126 8.74 2.88 -3.07
N VAL A 127 8.29 4.13 -2.87
CA VAL A 127 7.22 4.74 -3.66
C VAL A 127 7.58 4.70 -5.15
N ASN A 128 8.76 5.18 -5.55
CA ASN A 128 9.18 5.10 -6.96
C ASN A 128 9.27 3.65 -7.49
N MET A 129 9.67 2.69 -6.65
CA MET A 129 9.68 1.27 -7.02
C MET A 129 8.25 0.73 -7.28
N VAL A 130 7.30 1.09 -6.41
CA VAL A 130 5.88 0.73 -6.56
C VAL A 130 5.27 1.40 -7.79
N LEU A 131 5.55 2.68 -8.01
CA LEU A 131 5.07 3.44 -9.16
C LEU A 131 5.67 2.99 -10.50
N GLY A 132 6.67 2.10 -10.50
CA GLY A 132 7.30 1.59 -11.72
C GLY A 132 8.01 2.68 -12.55
N ARG A 133 8.15 3.90 -12.03
CA ARG A 133 8.76 5.05 -12.73
C ARG A 133 9.92 5.61 -11.93
N ARG A 134 10.98 6.03 -12.63
CA ARG A 134 12.08 6.77 -12.02
C ARG A 134 11.60 8.20 -11.73
N ALA A 135 11.74 8.63 -10.47
CA ALA A 135 11.66 10.03 -10.03
C ALA A 135 10.28 10.74 -10.06
N ILE A 136 9.16 10.03 -9.83
CA ILE A 136 7.87 10.71 -9.57
C ILE A 136 7.83 11.29 -8.15
N ALA A 137 8.26 10.51 -7.16
CA ALA A 137 8.51 11.00 -5.81
C ALA A 137 9.96 11.47 -5.71
N TYR A 138 10.17 12.70 -5.22
CA TYR A 138 11.50 13.29 -5.13
C TYR A 138 12.37 12.52 -4.11
N THR A 139 13.35 11.77 -4.59
CA THR A 139 14.34 11.06 -3.75
C THR A 139 15.52 11.99 -3.47
N SER A 140 15.41 12.87 -2.48
CA SER A 140 16.59 13.63 -2.02
C SER A 140 17.44 12.79 -1.08
N LYS A 141 18.77 12.86 -1.23
CA LYS A 141 19.71 12.41 -0.18
C LYS A 141 19.77 13.41 0.99
N THR A 142 19.26 14.62 0.80
CA THR A 142 19.16 15.65 1.84
C THR A 142 17.82 15.51 2.56
N PRO A 143 17.80 15.04 3.81
CA PRO A 143 16.56 14.88 4.57
C PRO A 143 15.86 16.23 4.81
N GLY A 144 14.52 16.23 4.86
CA GLY A 144 13.70 17.41 5.21
C GLY A 144 13.13 18.26 4.06
N LYS A 145 13.30 17.89 2.78
CA LYS A 145 12.72 18.66 1.65
C LYS A 145 11.23 18.41 1.40
N THR A 146 10.70 17.26 1.80
CA THR A 146 9.27 16.96 1.68
C THR A 146 8.55 17.47 2.92
N GLN A 147 8.01 18.69 2.84
CA GLN A 147 7.24 19.33 3.92
C GLN A 147 5.71 19.14 3.77
N GLN A 148 5.29 18.47 2.69
CA GLN A 148 3.89 18.31 2.30
C GLN A 148 3.55 16.84 2.07
N TYR A 149 2.28 16.49 2.26
CA TYR A 149 1.75 15.16 1.95
C TYR A 149 1.57 15.07 0.44
N ASN A 150 2.43 14.34 -0.25
CA ASN A 150 2.38 14.28 -1.71
C ASN A 150 1.38 13.22 -2.16
N TYR A 151 0.34 13.66 -2.88
CA TYR A 151 -0.64 12.78 -3.49
C TYR A 151 -0.24 12.47 -4.92
N PHE A 152 -0.19 11.18 -5.23
CA PHE A 152 -0.04 10.67 -6.58
C PHE A 152 -1.26 9.85 -6.93
N ILE A 153 -1.89 10.10 -8.07
CA ILE A 153 -2.96 9.25 -8.60
C ILE A 153 -2.35 8.23 -9.56
N LEU A 154 -2.72 6.97 -9.41
CA LEU A 154 -2.34 5.88 -10.30
C LEU A 154 -3.53 5.47 -11.15
N ASN A 155 -3.24 5.11 -12.40
CA ASN A 155 -4.22 4.62 -13.38
C ASN A 155 -5.45 5.54 -13.54
N GLU A 156 -5.23 6.85 -13.42
CA GLU A 156 -6.30 7.82 -13.60
C GLU A 156 -6.99 7.61 -14.96
N PRO A 157 -8.33 7.48 -14.98
CA PRO A 157 -9.08 7.26 -16.21
C PRO A 157 -9.02 8.48 -17.12
N ALA A 158 -9.40 8.29 -18.39
CA ALA A 158 -9.48 9.41 -19.33
C ALA A 158 -10.53 10.44 -18.85
N ALA A 159 -10.32 11.71 -19.22
CA ALA A 159 -11.20 12.80 -18.82
C ALA A 159 -12.68 12.49 -19.18
N GLY A 160 -13.56 12.63 -18.20
CA GLY A 160 -15.00 12.35 -18.35
C GLY A 160 -15.41 10.90 -18.03
N GLN A 161 -14.47 10.01 -17.76
CA GLN A 161 -14.77 8.64 -17.29
C GLN A 161 -14.72 8.55 -15.76
N ARG A 162 -15.53 7.65 -15.19
CA ARG A 162 -15.49 7.34 -13.76
C ARG A 162 -14.19 6.59 -13.42
N ALA A 163 -13.75 6.70 -12.16
CA ALA A 163 -12.67 5.86 -11.64
C ALA A 163 -12.96 4.39 -11.91
N ALA A 164 -12.04 3.73 -12.60
CA ALA A 164 -12.11 2.30 -12.88
C ALA A 164 -11.34 1.52 -11.81
N VAL A 165 -11.60 0.21 -11.73
CA VAL A 165 -10.82 -0.73 -10.91
C VAL A 165 -9.33 -0.49 -11.14
N GLY A 166 -8.58 -0.41 -10.04
CA GLY A 166 -7.15 -0.11 -10.03
C GLY A 166 -6.76 1.36 -10.11
N THR A 167 -7.72 2.29 -10.03
CA THR A 167 -7.45 3.72 -9.75
C THR A 167 -7.30 3.92 -8.25
N PHE A 168 -6.15 4.38 -7.77
CA PHE A 168 -5.93 4.64 -6.34
C PHE A 168 -4.90 5.76 -6.14
N HIS A 169 -4.94 6.39 -4.96
CA HIS A 169 -3.91 7.33 -4.54
C HIS A 169 -2.78 6.63 -3.80
N VAL A 170 -1.55 7.06 -4.10
CA VAL A 170 -0.38 6.86 -3.25
C VAL A 170 -0.08 8.17 -2.54
N VAL A 171 -0.06 8.13 -1.22
CA VAL A 171 0.20 9.29 -0.36
C VAL A 171 1.58 9.14 0.28
N ASP A 172 2.54 9.95 -0.17
CA ASP A 172 3.90 9.99 0.40
C ASP A 172 3.95 11.03 1.52
N MET A 173 3.96 10.56 2.77
CA MET A 173 3.98 11.44 3.95
C MET A 173 5.39 11.98 4.23
N PRO A 174 5.53 13.15 4.88
CA PRO A 174 6.84 13.65 5.32
C PRO A 174 7.54 12.64 6.24
N GLY A 175 8.87 12.59 6.16
CA GLY A 175 9.67 11.68 6.99
C GLY A 175 9.68 12.14 8.44
N LEU A 176 9.13 11.31 9.33
CA LEU A 176 9.05 11.63 10.77
C LEU A 176 10.43 11.45 11.44
N GLY A 177 10.73 12.24 12.47
CA GLY A 177 11.98 12.11 13.22
C GLY A 177 13.24 12.70 12.56
N TYR A 178 13.12 13.60 11.58
CA TYR A 178 14.29 14.37 11.14
C TYR A 178 14.70 15.37 12.22
N ALA A 179 15.84 15.14 12.86
CA ALA A 179 16.34 15.92 14.00
C ALA A 179 16.47 17.43 13.73
N LYS A 180 16.57 17.86 12.47
CA LYS A 180 16.66 19.29 12.10
C LYS A 180 15.32 19.99 11.88
N VAL A 181 14.19 19.27 11.96
CA VAL A 181 12.85 19.88 11.88
C VAL A 181 12.48 20.42 13.26
N PRO A 182 12.01 21.68 13.37
CA PRO A 182 11.53 22.22 14.64
C PRO A 182 10.43 21.34 15.27
N GLY A 183 10.43 21.18 16.59
CA GLY A 183 9.43 20.35 17.30
C GLY A 183 7.98 20.74 16.99
N ALA A 184 7.70 22.04 16.79
CA ALA A 184 6.38 22.51 16.42
C ALA A 184 5.90 21.99 15.05
N GLU A 185 6.80 21.86 14.07
CA GLU A 185 6.48 21.35 12.74
C GLU A 185 6.31 19.82 12.77
N ARG A 186 7.15 19.11 13.55
CA ARG A 186 6.96 17.68 13.80
C ARG A 186 5.62 17.37 14.43
N ARG A 187 5.21 18.13 15.46
CA ARG A 187 3.89 17.97 16.10
C ARG A 187 2.74 18.17 15.12
N LYS A 188 2.84 19.14 14.20
CA LYS A 188 1.84 19.34 13.14
C LYS A 188 1.72 18.10 12.25
N TRP A 189 2.86 17.51 11.84
CA TRP A 189 2.85 16.31 11.02
C TRP A 189 2.30 15.08 11.74
N LEU A 190 2.65 14.91 13.02
CA LEU A 190 2.13 13.82 13.87
C LEU A 190 0.62 13.96 14.08
N THR A 191 0.16 15.17 14.40
CA THR A 191 -1.27 15.46 14.59
C THR A 191 -2.05 15.17 13.32
N PHE A 192 -1.54 15.63 12.17
CA PHE A 192 -2.17 15.35 10.88
C PHE A 192 -2.18 13.84 10.58
N LEU A 193 -1.09 13.11 10.82
CA LEU A 193 -1.05 11.66 10.60
C LEU A 193 -2.12 10.96 11.46
N GLY A 194 -2.23 11.33 12.73
CA GLY A 194 -3.28 10.81 13.61
C GLY A 194 -4.69 11.11 13.09
N GLN A 195 -4.97 12.35 12.67
CA GLN A 195 -6.26 12.75 12.12
C GLN A 195 -6.58 12.01 10.80
N TYR A 196 -5.59 11.92 9.92
CA TYR A 196 -5.71 11.22 8.65
C TYR A 196 -5.99 9.73 8.87
N ALA A 197 -5.22 9.05 9.71
CA ALA A 197 -5.43 7.63 10.00
C ALA A 197 -6.75 7.37 10.74
N ALA A 198 -7.22 8.28 11.58
CA ALA A 198 -8.46 8.11 12.32
C ALA A 198 -9.73 8.38 11.50
N ALA A 199 -9.71 9.39 10.61
CA ALA A 199 -10.92 9.94 10.02
C ALA A 199 -10.93 9.96 8.48
N ARG A 200 -9.87 9.56 7.76
CA ARG A 200 -9.87 9.55 6.29
C ARG A 200 -10.65 8.34 5.75
N PRO A 201 -11.84 8.52 5.14
CA PRO A 201 -12.64 7.38 4.70
C PRO A 201 -12.04 6.66 3.48
N GLN A 202 -11.20 7.33 2.70
CA GLN A 202 -10.56 6.75 1.53
C GLN A 202 -9.34 5.87 1.87
N LEU A 203 -8.75 6.00 3.07
CA LEU A 203 -7.58 5.22 3.45
C LEU A 203 -7.94 3.72 3.49
N ARG A 204 -7.15 2.89 2.80
CA ARG A 204 -7.31 1.42 2.79
C ARG A 204 -6.07 0.66 3.26
N LEU A 205 -4.90 1.27 3.16
CA LEU A 205 -3.63 0.68 3.61
C LEU A 205 -2.68 1.75 4.11
N LEU A 206 -2.17 1.57 5.33
CA LEU A 206 -1.10 2.39 5.90
C LEU A 206 0.19 1.55 5.95
N VAL A 207 1.19 1.96 5.18
CA VAL A 207 2.49 1.28 5.06
C VAL A 207 3.55 2.04 5.87
N HIS A 208 4.01 1.44 6.95
CA HIS A 208 5.07 2.01 7.80
C HIS A 208 6.43 1.38 7.50
N LEU A 209 7.36 2.21 7.05
CA LEU A 209 8.70 1.77 6.69
C LEU A 209 9.64 1.86 7.89
N VAL A 210 10.31 0.74 8.15
CA VAL A 210 11.36 0.60 9.16
C VAL A 210 12.65 0.21 8.45
N ASP A 211 13.80 0.68 8.94
CA ASP A 211 15.09 0.28 8.39
C ASP A 211 15.41 -1.16 8.83
N GLY A 212 15.48 -2.10 7.88
CA GLY A 212 15.71 -3.51 8.18
C GLY A 212 17.12 -3.83 8.69
N GLN A 213 18.07 -2.88 8.62
CA GLN A 213 19.40 -3.07 9.20
C GLN A 213 19.45 -2.63 10.66
N VAL A 214 18.72 -1.56 10.99
CA VAL A 214 18.74 -0.91 12.31
C VAL A 214 17.64 -1.45 13.22
N GLY A 215 16.49 -1.80 12.65
CA GLY A 215 15.28 -2.10 13.41
C GLY A 215 14.46 -0.86 13.78
N PRO A 216 13.36 -1.05 14.52
CA PRO A 216 12.54 0.06 15.00
C PRO A 216 13.32 0.89 16.03
N MET A 217 13.26 2.21 15.87
CA MET A 217 13.78 3.18 16.84
C MET A 217 12.63 3.78 17.66
N GLU A 218 12.95 4.60 18.67
CA GLU A 218 11.94 5.26 19.53
C GLU A 218 10.84 5.98 18.74
N VAL A 219 11.19 6.67 17.66
CA VAL A 219 10.20 7.32 16.78
C VAL A 219 9.33 6.31 16.04
N ASP A 220 9.86 5.15 15.64
CA ASP A 220 9.06 4.11 15.00
C ASP A 220 8.05 3.53 16.02
N LEU A 221 8.50 3.29 17.27
CA LEU A 221 7.64 2.83 18.37
C LEU A 221 6.53 3.84 18.67
N ALA A 222 6.86 5.13 18.73
CA ALA A 222 5.89 6.19 18.96
C ALA A 222 4.86 6.27 17.82
N ILE A 223 5.30 6.15 16.56
CA ILE A 223 4.40 6.06 15.40
C ILE A 223 3.48 4.83 15.52
N MET A 224 4.00 3.66 15.90
CA MET A 224 3.20 2.44 16.03
C MET A 224 2.08 2.61 17.07
N ARG A 225 2.36 3.26 18.21
CA ARG A 225 1.34 3.59 19.23
C ARG A 225 0.26 4.52 18.68
N MET A 226 0.66 5.61 18.03
CA MET A 226 -0.28 6.55 17.41
C MET A 226 -1.15 5.88 16.35
N VAL A 227 -0.57 5.02 15.53
CA VAL A 227 -1.29 4.26 14.50
C VAL A 227 -2.29 3.30 15.14
N LYS A 228 -1.94 2.62 16.24
CA LYS A 228 -2.88 1.78 17.01
C LYS A 228 -4.09 2.57 17.48
N GLU A 229 -3.87 3.74 18.06
CA GLU A 229 -4.94 4.58 18.58
C GLU A 229 -5.84 5.11 17.45
N ALA A 230 -5.22 5.57 16.35
CA ALA A 230 -5.95 5.99 15.16
C ALA A 230 -6.77 4.84 14.55
N HIS A 231 -6.21 3.62 14.51
CA HIS A 231 -6.90 2.42 14.04
C HIS A 231 -8.13 2.08 14.87
N ALA A 232 -7.99 2.12 16.20
CA ALA A 232 -9.11 1.92 17.13
C ALA A 232 -10.21 2.97 16.93
N ARG A 233 -9.85 4.24 16.70
CA ARG A 233 -10.80 5.33 16.40
C ARG A 233 -11.47 5.21 15.04
N ALA A 234 -10.73 4.74 14.03
CA ALA A 234 -11.29 4.54 12.70
C ALA A 234 -12.35 3.43 12.69
N GLY A 235 -12.22 2.44 13.59
CA GLY A 235 -13.16 1.32 13.72
C GLY A 235 -14.25 1.46 14.79
N SER A 236 -14.25 2.54 15.56
CA SER A 236 -15.25 2.77 16.61
C SER A 236 -16.05 4.04 16.33
N ALA A 237 -17.38 3.95 16.45
CA ALA A 237 -18.28 5.11 16.45
C ALA A 237 -18.18 5.93 17.75
N ALA A 238 -17.59 5.38 18.81
CA ALA A 238 -17.42 6.03 20.10
C ALA A 238 -15.92 6.20 20.41
N GLY A 239 -15.49 7.44 20.67
CA GLY A 239 -14.09 7.79 20.88
C GLY A 239 -13.41 6.91 21.94
N ALA A 240 -12.45 6.09 21.52
CA ALA A 240 -11.59 5.37 22.45
C ALA A 240 -10.74 6.39 23.23
N SER A 241 -10.83 6.35 24.56
CA SER A 241 -9.96 7.11 25.47
C SER A 241 -8.64 6.38 25.67
N VAL A 242 -7.53 7.08 25.54
CA VAL A 242 -6.20 6.53 25.82
C VAL A 242 -5.85 6.70 27.30
N ALA A 243 -5.41 5.61 27.95
CA ALA A 243 -4.66 5.69 29.19
C ALA A 243 -3.18 5.98 28.85
N SER A 244 -2.71 7.21 29.14
CA SER A 244 -1.30 7.59 28.93
C SER A 244 -0.51 7.47 30.24
N ASN A 245 0.56 6.66 30.27
CA ASN A 245 1.56 6.77 31.33
C ASN A 245 2.43 8.01 31.05
N ALA A 246 2.61 8.85 32.06
CA ALA A 246 2.91 10.28 31.93
C ALA A 246 4.41 10.67 31.87
N ASP A 247 5.34 9.74 31.69
CA ASP A 247 6.80 9.99 31.85
C ASP A 247 7.62 9.84 30.55
N GLU A 248 7.05 10.16 29.39
CA GLU A 248 7.79 10.10 28.12
C GLU A 248 8.38 11.47 27.73
N SER A 249 9.61 11.48 27.19
CA SER A 249 10.30 12.69 26.72
C SER A 249 10.60 12.62 25.21
N GLY A 250 10.97 13.76 24.62
CA GLY A 250 11.34 13.83 23.20
C GLY A 250 10.16 13.58 22.25
N ILE A 251 10.36 12.74 21.24
CA ILE A 251 9.35 12.49 20.19
C ILE A 251 8.10 11.76 20.71
N ALA A 252 8.25 10.99 21.78
CA ALA A 252 7.15 10.27 22.41
C ALA A 252 6.15 11.24 23.07
N ALA A 253 6.64 12.29 23.74
CA ALA A 253 5.81 13.39 24.24
C ALA A 253 5.09 14.13 23.10
N GLU A 254 5.80 14.42 22.00
CA GLU A 254 5.20 15.05 20.81
C GLU A 254 4.08 14.19 20.20
N VAL A 255 4.22 12.86 20.23
CA VAL A 255 3.18 11.93 19.80
C VAL A 255 2.00 11.95 20.77
N ILE A 256 2.22 11.88 22.08
CA ILE A 256 1.13 11.94 23.08
C ILE A 256 0.33 13.23 22.92
N GLU A 257 1.00 14.36 22.72
CA GLU A 257 0.31 15.64 22.47
C GLU A 257 -0.49 15.62 21.16
N ALA A 258 0.08 15.06 20.09
CA ALA A 258 -0.61 14.91 18.81
C ALA A 258 -1.84 14.02 18.93
N VAL A 259 -1.74 12.91 19.66
CA VAL A 259 -2.85 12.01 19.95
C VAL A 259 -3.94 12.75 20.71
N ARG A 260 -3.60 13.47 21.79
CA ARG A 260 -4.52 14.31 22.56
C ARG A 260 -5.24 15.34 21.68
N ALA A 261 -4.51 15.98 20.77
CA ALA A 261 -5.09 16.91 19.80
C ALA A 261 -6.06 16.22 18.83
N VAL A 262 -5.77 14.98 18.41
CA VAL A 262 -6.68 14.17 17.59
C VAL A 262 -7.96 13.83 18.37
N GLU A 263 -7.86 13.44 19.64
CA GLU A 263 -9.05 13.16 20.49
C GLU A 263 -9.89 14.42 20.67
N ALA A 264 -9.25 15.55 20.99
CA ALA A 264 -9.92 16.84 21.15
C ALA A 264 -10.63 17.30 19.87
N SER A 265 -10.11 16.94 18.70
CA SER A 265 -10.75 17.26 17.42
C SER A 265 -11.99 16.41 17.12
N GLY A 266 -12.25 15.35 17.89
CA GLY A 266 -13.36 14.42 17.65
C GLY A 266 -13.22 13.61 16.36
N ALA A 267 -12.01 13.50 15.80
CA ALA A 267 -11.75 12.75 14.57
C ALA A 267 -11.99 11.24 14.80
N THR A 268 -13.09 10.73 14.27
CA THR A 268 -13.45 9.30 14.32
C THR A 268 -13.80 8.78 12.93
N GLY A 269 -13.77 7.45 12.78
CA GLY A 269 -14.37 6.78 11.64
C GLY A 269 -15.91 6.76 11.75
N GLY A 270 -16.56 6.28 10.68
CA GLY A 270 -18.02 6.22 10.57
C GLY A 270 -18.64 4.82 10.53
N GLY A 271 -17.86 3.75 10.77
CA GLY A 271 -18.29 2.37 10.53
C GLY A 271 -17.91 1.36 11.62
N ALA A 272 -18.46 0.15 11.51
CA ALA A 272 -18.09 -0.98 12.36
C ALA A 272 -16.77 -1.58 11.87
N GLY A 273 -15.68 -1.37 12.63
CA GLY A 273 -14.34 -1.86 12.28
C GLY A 273 -13.54 -0.88 11.41
N CYS A 274 -12.22 -0.96 11.52
CA CYS A 274 -11.32 -0.05 10.82
C CYS A 274 -11.34 -0.33 9.30
N PRO A 275 -11.50 0.69 8.44
CA PRO A 275 -11.61 0.48 6.99
C PRO A 275 -10.25 0.25 6.29
N TRP A 276 -9.14 0.34 7.02
CA TRP A 276 -7.79 0.20 6.48
C TRP A 276 -6.93 -0.79 7.27
N ARG A 277 -5.99 -1.41 6.56
CA ARG A 277 -5.01 -2.34 7.15
C ARG A 277 -3.69 -1.64 7.44
N TYR A 278 -2.96 -2.17 8.42
CA TYR A 278 -1.62 -1.71 8.77
C TYR A 278 -0.56 -2.72 8.31
N ALA A 279 0.47 -2.23 7.61
CA ALA A 279 1.59 -3.05 7.16
C ALA A 279 2.93 -2.39 7.51
N ILE A 280 3.90 -3.20 7.92
CA ILE A 280 5.26 -2.75 8.18
C ILE A 280 6.20 -3.27 7.11
N VAL A 281 6.98 -2.37 6.51
CA VAL A 281 7.96 -2.71 5.47
C VAL A 281 9.38 -2.50 5.99
N LEU A 282 10.10 -3.60 6.17
CA LEU A 282 11.54 -3.61 6.44
C LEU A 282 12.29 -3.31 5.15
N THR A 283 12.83 -2.10 5.06
CA THR A 283 13.59 -1.62 3.91
C THR A 283 15.07 -2.00 3.99
N LYS A 284 15.82 -1.82 2.89
CA LYS A 284 17.28 -2.04 2.82
C LYS A 284 17.70 -3.47 3.21
N ALA A 285 16.82 -4.45 2.99
CA ALA A 285 17.05 -5.83 3.40
C ALA A 285 18.29 -6.46 2.72
N ASP A 286 18.76 -5.89 1.61
CA ASP A 286 19.97 -6.33 0.88
C ASP A 286 21.29 -5.92 1.55
N LYS A 287 21.29 -4.91 2.43
CA LYS A 287 22.52 -4.30 2.94
C LYS A 287 23.02 -4.85 4.27
N GLY A 288 22.14 -5.37 5.12
CA GLY A 288 22.47 -5.75 6.51
C GLY A 288 22.86 -7.21 6.72
N GLY A 289 22.79 -8.04 5.67
CA GLY A 289 22.83 -9.48 5.80
C GLY A 289 21.55 -10.06 6.43
N LEU A 290 21.28 -11.35 6.19
CA LEU A 290 20.02 -12.00 6.58
C LEU A 290 19.71 -11.88 8.08
N MET A 291 20.73 -11.93 8.94
CA MET A 291 20.55 -11.90 10.39
C MET A 291 20.14 -10.54 10.94
N ALA A 292 20.62 -9.42 10.37
CA ALA A 292 20.19 -8.09 10.80
C ALA A 292 18.71 -7.88 10.51
N VAL A 293 18.24 -8.33 9.34
CA VAL A 293 16.84 -8.18 8.95
C VAL A 293 15.93 -9.09 9.78
N LYS A 294 16.38 -10.33 10.10
CA LYS A 294 15.66 -11.21 11.04
C LYS A 294 15.54 -10.59 12.43
N ARG A 295 16.60 -9.99 12.97
CA ARG A 295 16.54 -9.28 14.26
C ARG A 295 15.58 -8.09 14.20
N SER A 296 15.62 -7.30 13.13
CA SER A 296 14.71 -6.17 12.93
C SER A 296 13.25 -6.64 12.87
N ARG A 297 12.97 -7.76 12.21
CA ARG A 297 11.63 -8.37 12.19
C ARG A 297 11.16 -8.76 13.59
N ILE A 298 11.97 -9.48 14.35
CA ILE A 298 11.64 -9.89 15.73
C ILE A 298 11.39 -8.66 16.61
N ALA A 299 12.20 -7.60 16.46
CA ALA A 299 12.04 -6.36 17.21
C ALA A 299 10.72 -5.64 16.85
N VAL A 300 10.30 -5.67 15.59
CA VAL A 300 8.99 -5.14 15.16
C VAL A 300 7.85 -5.98 15.73
N GLU A 301 7.91 -7.30 15.62
CA GLU A 301 6.89 -8.22 16.15
C GLU A 301 6.70 -7.99 17.66
N ARG A 302 7.79 -7.94 18.41
CA ARG A 302 7.77 -7.64 19.84
C ARG A 302 7.20 -6.24 20.14
N ALA A 303 7.57 -5.22 19.36
CA ALA A 303 7.04 -3.88 19.54
C ALA A 303 5.51 -3.83 19.33
N LEU A 304 5.00 -4.55 18.34
CA LEU A 304 3.55 -4.67 18.09
C LEU A 304 2.84 -5.38 19.25
N GLU A 305 3.43 -6.45 19.78
CA GLU A 305 2.93 -7.16 20.97
C GLU A 305 2.90 -6.25 22.21
N GLU A 306 4.00 -5.53 22.48
CA GLU A 306 4.14 -4.64 23.64
C GLU A 306 3.13 -3.49 23.62
N ILE A 307 2.84 -2.93 22.44
CA ILE A 307 1.79 -1.92 22.32
C ILE A 307 0.39 -2.54 22.31
N GLY A 308 0.25 -3.88 22.29
CA GLY A 308 -1.03 -4.57 22.23
C GLY A 308 -1.76 -4.38 20.90
N TRP A 309 -1.06 -4.47 19.78
CA TRP A 309 -1.67 -4.52 18.45
C TRP A 309 -2.33 -5.88 18.25
N LEU A 310 -3.64 -5.90 17.98
CA LEU A 310 -4.45 -7.12 18.02
C LEU A 310 -4.69 -7.78 16.64
N GLU A 311 -4.48 -7.04 15.55
CA GLU A 311 -4.71 -7.55 14.20
C GLU A 311 -3.43 -8.13 13.58
N PRO A 312 -3.52 -9.08 12.64
CA PRO A 312 -2.35 -9.52 11.89
C PRO A 312 -1.74 -8.34 11.12
N ALA A 313 -0.58 -7.87 11.56
CA ALA A 313 0.18 -6.86 10.82
C ALA A 313 1.04 -7.56 9.75
N ASP A 314 0.85 -7.18 8.49
CA ASP A 314 1.70 -7.70 7.42
C ASP A 314 3.12 -7.12 7.58
N ILE A 315 4.13 -7.97 7.81
CA ILE A 315 5.54 -7.57 7.89
C ILE A 315 6.28 -8.05 6.64
N VAL A 316 6.62 -7.10 5.77
CA VAL A 316 7.23 -7.37 4.47
C VAL A 316 8.68 -6.89 4.42
N MET A 317 9.55 -7.67 3.79
CA MET A 317 10.95 -7.32 3.59
C MET A 317 11.20 -6.88 2.15
N THR A 318 11.82 -5.72 1.95
CA THR A 318 12.09 -5.19 0.61
C THR A 318 13.48 -4.55 0.49
N SER A 319 13.97 -4.54 -0.75
CA SER A 319 15.05 -3.64 -1.16
C SER A 319 14.72 -3.00 -2.49
N SER A 320 14.63 -1.68 -2.51
CA SER A 320 14.48 -0.91 -3.75
C SER A 320 15.71 -1.01 -4.65
N LYS A 321 16.91 -1.19 -4.08
CA LYS A 321 18.16 -1.31 -4.86
C LYS A 321 18.26 -2.68 -5.53
N ALA A 322 18.03 -3.75 -4.77
CA ALA A 322 18.07 -5.12 -5.29
C ALA A 322 16.76 -5.53 -5.99
N LYS A 323 15.73 -4.67 -5.97
CA LYS A 323 14.36 -4.95 -6.42
C LYS A 323 13.72 -6.18 -5.76
N THR A 324 14.23 -6.60 -4.60
CA THR A 324 13.70 -7.72 -3.84
C THR A 324 12.46 -7.30 -3.05
N GLY A 325 11.51 -8.22 -2.90
CA GLY A 325 10.24 -7.95 -2.18
C GLY A 325 9.24 -7.07 -2.93
N ARG A 326 9.49 -6.72 -4.21
CA ARG A 326 8.51 -6.01 -5.05
C ARG A 326 7.21 -6.82 -5.22
N HIS A 327 7.33 -8.15 -5.27
CA HIS A 327 6.21 -9.07 -5.33
C HIS A 327 5.39 -9.11 -4.03
N GLU A 328 6.04 -9.05 -2.86
CA GLU A 328 5.35 -8.92 -1.56
C GLU A 328 4.64 -7.58 -1.42
N MET A 329 5.22 -6.49 -1.95
CA MET A 329 4.51 -5.20 -2.00
C MET A 329 3.22 -5.30 -2.82
N TRP A 330 3.19 -6.11 -3.88
CA TRP A 330 1.95 -6.36 -4.60
C TRP A 330 0.92 -7.09 -3.73
N ARG A 331 1.34 -8.10 -2.96
CA ARG A 331 0.43 -8.81 -2.05
C ARG A 331 -0.25 -7.84 -1.08
N LEU A 332 0.48 -6.83 -0.60
CA LEU A 332 -0.07 -5.76 0.23
C LEU A 332 -1.05 -4.86 -0.52
N LEU A 333 -0.69 -4.42 -1.73
CA LEU A 333 -1.44 -3.44 -2.52
C LEU A 333 -2.67 -4.05 -3.21
N ARG A 334 -2.64 -5.34 -3.53
CA ARG A 334 -3.67 -6.04 -4.32
C ARG A 334 -5.09 -5.76 -3.84
N PRO A 335 -5.44 -5.86 -2.54
CA PRO A 335 -6.81 -5.58 -2.08
C PRO A 335 -7.25 -4.13 -2.32
N VAL A 336 -6.31 -3.17 -2.33
CA VAL A 336 -6.60 -1.76 -2.60
C VAL A 336 -6.74 -1.49 -4.10
N ILE A 337 -5.99 -2.23 -4.92
CA ILE A 337 -6.08 -2.14 -6.38
C ILE A 337 -7.41 -2.72 -6.88
N LEU A 338 -7.92 -3.76 -6.21
CA LEU A 338 -9.15 -4.45 -6.59
C LEU A 338 -10.41 -3.87 -5.93
N SER A 339 -10.27 -2.93 -5.00
CA SER A 339 -11.40 -2.23 -4.36
C SER A 339 -11.91 -1.07 -5.21
#